data_AF-A0A948I487-F1
#
_entry.id   AF-A0A948I487-F1
#
_cell.length_a   1.000
_cell.length_b   1.000
_cell.length_c   1.000
_cell.angle_alpha   90.00
_cell.angle_beta   90.00
_cell.angle_gamma   90.00
#
_symmetry.space_group_name_H-M   'P 1'
#
loop_
_entity.id
_entity.type
_entity.pdbx_description
1 polymer ?
#
loop_
_entity_poly.entity_id
_entity_poly.type
_entity_poly.pdbx_seq_one_letter_code
_entity_poly.pdbx_strand_id
1 'polypeptide(L)' 'TLANLIDYDRALIDCVVDVNPGKQGRYIPGTGHPIVAPDSLPARGVRSAILMNPNYRDENLALLDSAGIAVELIDWSGV' A
#
# COMPACT_ATOMS: atom_id res chain seq x y z
N THR A 1 3.77 6.80 -11.04
CA THR A 1 3.15 5.79 -10.16
C THR A 1 1.64 5.79 -10.37
N LEU A 2 0.92 4.69 -10.10
CA LEU A 2 -0.54 4.58 -10.25
C LEU A 2 -1.29 5.80 -9.70
N ALA A 3 -0.92 6.25 -8.49
CA ALA A 3 -1.52 7.43 -7.86
C ALA A 3 -1.48 8.71 -8.73
N ASN A 4 -0.42 8.91 -9.52
CA ASN A 4 -0.33 10.07 -10.43
C ASN A 4 -1.32 9.99 -11.61
N LEU A 5 -1.81 8.80 -11.93
CA LEU A 5 -2.76 8.60 -13.03
C LEU A 5 -4.22 8.67 -12.56
N ILE A 6 -4.51 8.20 -11.34
CA ILE A 6 -5.90 7.97 -10.89
C ILE A 6 -6.33 8.81 -9.70
N ASP A 7 -5.39 9.43 -8.98
CA ASP A 7 -5.71 10.17 -7.76
C ASP A 7 -4.86 11.44 -7.62
N TYR A 8 -4.91 12.29 -8.65
CA TYR A 8 -4.10 13.51 -8.68
C TYR A 8 -4.41 14.43 -7.48
N ASP A 9 -5.69 14.53 -7.11
CA ASP A 9 -6.16 15.38 -6.01
C ASP A 9 -6.04 14.71 -4.64
N ARG A 10 -5.51 13.47 -4.56
CA ARG A 10 -5.30 12.72 -3.31
C ARG A 10 -6.58 12.56 -2.50
N ALA A 11 -7.66 12.16 -3.16
CA ALA A 11 -8.99 11.98 -2.57
C ALA A 11 -9.36 10.50 -2.41
N LEU A 12 -8.64 9.57 -3.03
CA LEU A 12 -9.01 8.15 -3.11
C LEU A 12 -8.06 7.23 -2.33
N ILE A 13 -6.77 7.53 -2.30
CA ILE A 13 -5.72 6.70 -1.74
C ILE A 13 -5.17 7.35 -0.47
N ASP A 14 -5.28 6.68 0.68
CA ASP A 14 -4.72 7.19 1.94
C ASP A 14 -3.18 7.23 1.91
N CYS A 15 -2.56 6.13 1.47
CA CYS A 15 -1.11 5.96 1.48
C CYS A 15 -0.63 4.91 0.47
N VAL A 16 0.67 4.93 0.20
CA VAL A 16 1.40 3.86 -0.48
C VAL A 16 2.20 3.09 0.55
N VAL A 17 2.09 1.77 0.56
CA VAL A 17 2.84 0.90 1.48
C VAL A 17 4.06 0.35 0.76
N ASP A 18 5.23 0.42 1.39
CA ASP A 18 6.46 -0.18 0.86
C ASP A 18 7.31 -0.74 2.00
N VAL A 19 7.81 -1.96 1.84
CA VAL A 19 8.67 -2.63 2.82
C VAL A 19 10.06 -2.03 2.90
N ASN A 20 10.51 -1.30 1.86
CA ASN A 20 11.83 -0.66 1.85
C ASN A 20 11.86 0.54 2.83
N PRO A 21 12.64 0.46 3.92
CA PRO A 21 12.72 1.55 4.90
C PRO A 21 13.22 2.86 4.29
N GLY A 22 14.03 2.81 3.24
CA GLY A 22 14.56 4.00 2.56
C GLY A 22 13.50 4.85 1.86
N LYS A 23 12.32 4.27 1.55
CA LYS A 23 11.18 4.99 0.95
C LYS A 23 10.19 5.51 1.99
N GLN A 24 10.15 4.91 3.17
CA GLN A 24 9.20 5.26 4.23
C GLN A 24 9.45 6.68 4.76
N GLY A 25 8.38 7.35 5.20
CA GLY A 25 8.44 8.75 5.65
C GLY A 25 8.64 9.76 4.51
N ARG A 26 8.74 9.30 3.25
CA ARG A 26 8.74 10.13 2.05
C ARG A 26 7.35 10.14 1.43
N TYR A 27 7.24 10.85 0.31
CA TYR A 27 6.00 11.03 -0.42
C TYR A 27 6.17 10.66 -1.89
N ILE A 28 5.08 10.22 -2.52
CA ILE A 28 5.04 10.00 -3.97
C ILE A 28 5.26 11.34 -4.70
N PRO A 29 6.23 11.42 -5.62
CA PRO A 29 6.46 12.64 -6.38
C PRO A 29 5.27 12.93 -7.30
N GLY A 30 4.82 14.18 -7.32
CA GLY A 30 3.67 14.67 -8.08
C GLY A 30 2.43 14.83 -7.21
N THR A 31 1.98 13.76 -6.55
CA THR A 31 0.69 13.73 -5.82
C THR A 31 0.80 13.82 -4.30
N GLY A 32 1.99 13.63 -3.73
CA GLY A 32 2.20 13.83 -2.30
C GLY A 32 1.53 12.78 -1.40
N HIS A 33 1.21 11.59 -1.92
CA HIS A 33 0.75 10.47 -1.11
C HIS A 33 1.87 10.00 -0.18
N PRO A 34 1.63 9.81 1.12
CA PRO A 34 2.65 9.32 2.05
C PRO A 34 3.04 7.88 1.73
N ILE A 35 4.33 7.58 1.82
CA ILE A 35 4.87 6.22 1.75
C ILE A 35 5.10 5.73 3.18
N VAL A 36 4.47 4.62 3.54
CA VAL A 36 4.38 4.12 4.92
C VAL A 36 4.85 2.68 5.04
N ALA A 37 5.24 2.28 6.26
CA ALA A 37 5.50 0.89 6.58
C ALA A 37 4.18 0.10 6.69
N PRO A 38 4.19 -1.23 6.45
CA PRO A 38 3.01 -2.08 6.65
C PRO A 38 2.39 -1.94 8.04
N ASP A 39 3.19 -1.84 9.09
CA ASP A 39 2.74 -1.72 10.48
C ASP A 39 1.92 -0.44 10.77
N SER A 40 1.96 0.54 9.87
CA SER A 40 1.15 1.76 9.99
C SER A 40 -0.30 1.56 9.51
N LEU A 41 -0.60 0.48 8.80
CA LEU A 41 -1.94 0.23 8.23
C LEU A 41 -3.06 0.20 9.27
N PRO A 42 -2.93 -0.50 10.43
CA PRO A 42 -3.99 -0.53 11.44
C PRO A 42 -4.29 0.85 12.05
N ALA A 43 -3.25 1.61 12.38
CA ALA A 43 -3.39 2.96 12.95
C ALA A 43 -4.06 3.95 11.99
N ARG A 44 -3.96 3.69 10.68
CA ARG A 44 -4.63 4.46 9.61
C ARG A 44 -6.04 3.98 9.30
N GLY A 45 -6.49 2.87 9.89
CA GLY A 45 -7.79 2.27 9.60
C GLY A 45 -7.91 1.73 8.18
N VAL A 46 -6.79 1.42 7.52
CA VAL A 46 -6.80 0.84 6.17
C VAL A 46 -7.29 -0.59 6.25
N ARG A 47 -8.29 -0.92 5.44
CA ARG A 47 -8.90 -2.27 5.42
C ARG A 47 -8.67 -3.04 4.13
N SER A 48 -8.29 -2.35 3.06
CA SER A 48 -8.03 -2.94 1.75
C SER A 48 -6.79 -2.30 1.14
N ALA A 49 -5.97 -3.09 0.45
CA ALA A 49 -4.77 -2.65 -0.24
C ALA A 49 -4.72 -3.24 -1.65
N ILE A 50 -4.34 -2.43 -2.63
CA ILE A 50 -4.17 -2.88 -4.01
C ILE A 50 -2.75 -3.42 -4.18
N LEU A 51 -2.63 -4.68 -4.55
CA LEU A 51 -1.37 -5.32 -4.87
C LEU A 51 -0.86 -4.80 -6.21
N MET A 52 0.25 -4.05 -6.17
CA MET A 52 0.81 -3.44 -7.37
C MET A 52 1.68 -4.38 -8.20
N ASN A 53 2.21 -5.44 -7.59
CA ASN A 53 3.01 -6.42 -8.28
C ASN A 53 2.66 -7.83 -7.76
N PRO A 54 2.05 -8.69 -8.59
CA PRO A 54 1.59 -10.01 -8.17
C PRO A 54 2.73 -10.93 -7.72
N ASN A 55 3.97 -10.68 -8.15
CA ASN A 55 5.12 -11.48 -7.74
C ASN A 55 5.40 -11.41 -6.23
N TYR A 56 4.89 -10.39 -5.53
CA TYR A 56 5.07 -10.22 -4.08
C TYR A 56 3.84 -10.66 -3.28
N ARG A 57 2.86 -11.32 -3.90
CA ARG A 57 1.60 -11.67 -3.23
C ARG A 57 1.83 -12.50 -1.97
N ASP A 58 2.53 -13.61 -2.11
CA ASP A 58 2.71 -14.58 -1.02
C ASP A 58 3.56 -14.00 0.10
N GLU A 59 4.62 -13.27 -0.23
CA GLU A 59 5.46 -12.57 0.76
C GLU A 59 4.66 -11.48 1.50
N ASN A 60 3.87 -10.68 0.79
CA ASN A 60 3.04 -9.66 1.42
C ASN A 60 1.98 -10.27 2.33
N LEU A 61 1.33 -11.38 1.93
CA LEU A 61 0.37 -12.08 2.79
C LEU A 61 1.04 -12.67 4.03
N ALA A 62 2.20 -13.31 3.88
CA ALA A 62 2.96 -13.83 5.01
C ALA A 62 3.39 -12.72 5.98
N LEU A 63 3.80 -11.55 5.45
CA LEU A 63 4.12 -10.38 6.26
C LEU A 63 2.90 -9.90 7.05
N LEU A 64 1.77 -9.69 6.37
CA LEU A 64 0.53 -9.22 7.00
C LEU A 64 0.05 -10.18 8.10
N ASP A 65 0.10 -11.49 7.84
CA ASP A 65 -0.27 -12.53 8.80
C ASP A 65 0.67 -12.52 10.02
N SER A 66 1.99 -12.50 9.81
CA SER A 66 2.97 -12.46 10.88
C SER A 66 2.87 -11.22 11.77
N ALA A 67 2.44 -10.09 11.19
CA ALA A 67 2.23 -8.83 11.90
C ALA A 67 0.83 -8.70 12.52
N GLY A 68 -0.07 -9.67 12.29
CA GLY A 68 -1.46 -9.62 12.74
C GLY A 68 -2.27 -8.48 12.09
N ILE A 69 -1.91 -8.06 10.87
CA ILE A 69 -2.51 -6.93 10.17
C ILE A 69 -3.65 -7.44 9.28
N ALA A 70 -4.89 -7.13 9.66
CA ALA A 70 -6.08 -7.48 8.89
C ALA A 70 -6.33 -6.47 7.75
N VAL A 71 -5.82 -6.78 6.56
CA VAL A 71 -6.05 -6.03 5.32
C VAL A 71 -6.43 -6.98 4.19
N GLU A 72 -7.48 -6.64 3.45
CA GLU A 72 -7.85 -7.32 2.22
C GLU A 72 -6.88 -6.92 1.10
N LEU A 73 -6.04 -7.86 0.67
CA LEU A 73 -5.13 -7.65 -0.45
C LEU A 73 -5.86 -7.95 -1.77
N ILE A 74 -6.15 -6.90 -2.53
CA ILE A 74 -6.85 -6.95 -3.82
C ILE A 74 -5.79 -7.03 -4.93
N ASP A 75 -5.85 -8.03 -5.78
CA ASP A 75 -4.97 -8.18 -6.94
C ASP A 75 -5.76 -8.23 -8.26
N TRP A 76 -5.04 -8.35 -9.38
CA TRP A 76 -5.60 -8.31 -10.74
C TRP A 76 -5.89 -9.70 -11.31
N SER A 77 -5.78 -10.78 -10.53
CA SER A 77 -5.89 -12.16 -11.04
C SER A 77 -7.31 -12.59 -11.46
N GLY A 78 -8.29 -11.69 -11.33
CA GLY A 78 -9.70 -11.91 -11.67
C GLY A 78 -10.31 -10.93 -12.68
N VAL A 79 -9.49 -10.15 -13.40
CA VAL A 79 -9.91 -9.27 -14.51
C VAL A 79 -9.21 -9.61 -15.81
#